data_AF-A0A0D2A170-F1
#
_entry.id   AF-A0A0D2A170-F1
#
_cell.length_a   1.000
_cell.length_b   1.000
_cell.length_c   1.000
_cell.angle_alpha   90.00
_cell.angle_beta   90.00
_cell.angle_gamma   90.00
#
_symmetry.space_group_name_H-M   'P 1'
#
loop_
_entity.id
_entity.type
_entity.pdbx_description
1 polymer ?
#
loop_
_entity_poly.entity_id
_entity_poly.type
_entity_poly.pdbx_seq_one_letter_code
_entity_poly.pdbx_strand_id
1 'polypeptide(L)'
;MSPALKRAIRVGEASRGFSDRVHAVSQLAKGGECDVIMGDCMSENTMTLHGAGKITNKKKNSSVANAPIEQLAKEAIYVVKLCEDAGCPMKVAWVEGDDVTDTIHRLVSEGLKTAAFKEDADIVICGRVADAAPAIGAAAWWHKWTPEMFDKLPGALVIGHLIECSSSVCGGYYSAFKDLLKTGKHLNVGFPIAHIDSKGECILTKEKSTDGCITVGSVTPQFVA
;
A
#
# COMPACT_ATOMS: atom_id res chain seq x y z
N MET A 1 -28.57 16.76 -9.14
CA MET A 1 -28.71 15.84 -8.00
C MET A 1 -27.32 15.56 -7.47
N SER A 2 -27.07 15.85 -6.19
CA SER A 2 -25.79 15.52 -5.53
C SER A 2 -25.55 14.00 -5.68
N PRO A 3 -24.39 13.54 -6.19
CA PRO A 3 -24.11 12.11 -6.25
C PRO A 3 -24.18 11.56 -4.83
N ALA A 4 -24.93 10.47 -4.63
CA ALA A 4 -25.04 9.80 -3.34
C ALA A 4 -23.61 9.55 -2.80
N LEU A 5 -23.33 10.08 -1.61
CA LEU A 5 -22.03 9.96 -0.96
C LEU A 5 -21.67 8.49 -0.84
N LYS A 6 -20.70 8.03 -1.65
CA LYS A 6 -20.13 6.69 -1.50
C LYS A 6 -19.50 6.59 -0.11
N ARG A 7 -19.63 5.42 0.51
CA ARG A 7 -18.92 5.10 1.76
C ARG A 7 -17.41 5.28 1.58
N ALA A 8 -16.68 5.48 2.69
CA ALA A 8 -15.23 5.50 2.66
C ALA A 8 -14.66 4.19 2.08
N ILE A 9 -13.59 4.32 1.29
CA ILE A 9 -12.78 3.18 0.86
C ILE A 9 -11.87 2.75 2.02
N ARG A 10 -11.74 1.44 2.22
CA ARG A 10 -10.88 0.83 3.23
C ARG A 10 -9.65 0.26 2.54
N VAL A 11 -8.51 0.92 2.73
CA VAL A 11 -7.23 0.52 2.15
C VAL A 11 -6.40 -0.11 3.27
N GLY A 12 -6.21 -1.42 3.19
CA GLY A 12 -5.30 -2.13 4.09
C GLY A 12 -3.90 -2.16 3.52
N GLU A 13 -2.91 -2.02 4.39
CA GLU A 13 -1.53 -2.20 3.99
C GLU A 13 -1.01 -3.56 4.45
N ALA A 14 -0.30 -4.25 3.56
CA ALA A 14 0.43 -5.47 3.84
C ALA A 14 1.75 -5.46 3.05
N SER A 15 2.58 -4.44 3.32
CA SER A 15 3.95 -4.46 2.82
C SER A 15 4.69 -5.66 3.38
N ARG A 16 5.57 -6.21 2.55
CA ARG A 16 6.31 -7.44 2.83
C ARG A 16 7.79 -7.09 2.93
N GLY A 17 8.14 -6.33 3.96
CA GLY A 17 9.52 -6.24 4.40
C GLY A 17 10.04 -7.63 4.78
N PHE A 18 11.37 -7.81 4.76
CA PHE A 18 12.05 -9.06 5.11
C PHE A 18 11.64 -9.63 6.48
N SER A 19 11.12 -8.78 7.38
CA SER A 19 10.65 -9.12 8.73
C SER A 19 9.13 -9.24 8.88
N ASP A 20 8.36 -8.97 7.83
CA ASP A 20 6.90 -8.90 7.95
C ASP A 20 6.23 -10.28 7.94
N ARG A 21 5.01 -10.32 8.49
CA ARG A 21 4.20 -11.53 8.52
C ARG A 21 3.85 -11.92 7.07
N VAL A 22 4.43 -13.01 6.57
CA VAL A 22 4.17 -13.55 5.21
C VAL A 22 2.67 -13.74 4.91
N HIS A 23 1.87 -13.95 5.95
CA HIS A 23 0.43 -14.18 5.91
C HIS A 23 -0.42 -12.91 6.14
N ALA A 24 0.16 -11.70 6.14
CA ALA A 24 -0.54 -10.44 6.33
C ALA A 24 -1.66 -10.22 5.30
N VAL A 25 -1.34 -10.36 4.01
CA VAL A 25 -2.32 -10.26 2.90
C VAL A 25 -3.48 -11.24 3.11
N SER A 26 -3.17 -12.49 3.47
CA SER A 26 -4.18 -13.52 3.73
C SER A 26 -5.08 -13.18 4.92
N GLN A 27 -4.53 -12.65 6.01
CA GLN A 27 -5.33 -12.28 7.18
C GLN A 27 -6.23 -11.08 6.90
N LEU A 28 -5.72 -10.03 6.25
CA LEU A 28 -6.52 -8.87 5.85
C LEU A 28 -7.64 -9.26 4.89
N ALA A 29 -7.37 -10.16 3.94
CA ALA A 29 -8.36 -10.69 3.02
C ALA A 29 -9.45 -11.49 3.76
N LYS A 30 -9.07 -12.37 4.70
CA LYS A 30 -10.02 -13.14 5.54
C LYS A 30 -10.85 -12.26 6.47
N GLY A 31 -10.28 -11.16 6.96
CA GLY A 31 -10.98 -10.24 7.85
C GLY A 31 -12.15 -9.51 7.20
N GLY A 32 -12.16 -9.39 5.86
CA GLY A 32 -13.19 -8.64 5.12
C GLY A 32 -13.22 -7.15 5.46
N GLU A 33 -12.14 -6.64 6.07
CA GLU A 33 -12.05 -5.28 6.59
C GLU A 33 -11.59 -4.29 5.52
N CYS A 34 -10.93 -4.78 4.48
CA CYS A 34 -10.34 -3.98 3.40
C CYS A 34 -11.16 -4.13 2.11
N ASP A 35 -11.28 -3.04 1.37
CA ASP A 35 -11.78 -3.04 -0.01
C ASP A 35 -10.63 -3.20 -1.01
N VAL A 36 -9.46 -2.69 -0.65
CA VAL A 36 -8.21 -2.82 -1.40
C VAL A 36 -7.10 -3.16 -0.43
N ILE A 37 -6.26 -4.13 -0.78
CA ILE A 37 -5.02 -4.40 -0.08
C ILE A 37 -3.87 -3.89 -0.94
N MET A 38 -3.08 -2.99 -0.40
CA MET A 38 -1.83 -2.53 -1.00
C MET A 38 -0.65 -3.08 -0.23
N GLY A 39 0.50 -3.20 -0.88
CA GLY A 39 1.75 -3.55 -0.24
C GLY A 39 2.89 -3.31 -1.19
N ASP A 40 4.01 -2.85 -0.64
CA ASP A 40 5.26 -2.79 -1.36
C ASP A 40 6.03 -4.07 -1.07
N CYS A 41 5.97 -5.02 -2.00
CA CYS A 41 6.68 -6.29 -1.87
C CYS A 41 8.14 -6.21 -2.34
N MET A 42 8.59 -5.06 -2.85
CA MET A 42 9.80 -5.01 -3.66
C MET A 42 10.79 -3.90 -3.30
N SER A 43 10.48 -2.85 -2.53
CA SER A 43 11.47 -1.78 -2.28
C SER A 43 12.76 -2.29 -1.65
N GLU A 44 12.72 -3.16 -0.63
CA GLU A 44 13.94 -3.63 0.06
C GLU A 44 14.82 -4.53 -0.84
N ASN A 45 14.20 -5.48 -1.53
CA ASN A 45 14.91 -6.36 -2.47
C ASN A 45 15.38 -5.61 -3.70
N THR A 46 14.56 -4.70 -4.24
CA THR A 46 14.92 -3.81 -5.34
C THR A 46 16.09 -2.92 -4.93
N MET A 47 16.03 -2.25 -3.78
CA MET A 47 17.11 -1.40 -3.29
C MET A 47 18.40 -2.19 -3.06
N THR A 48 18.32 -3.40 -2.52
CA THR A 48 19.50 -4.26 -2.27
C THR A 48 20.13 -4.73 -3.58
N LEU A 49 19.33 -5.24 -4.53
CA LEU A 49 19.79 -5.64 -5.85
C LEU A 49 20.41 -4.46 -6.61
N HIS A 50 19.86 -3.26 -6.46
CA HIS A 50 20.38 -2.06 -7.09
C HIS A 50 21.61 -1.49 -6.38
N GLY A 51 21.70 -1.59 -5.06
CA GLY A 51 22.90 -1.26 -4.29
C GLY A 51 24.08 -2.14 -4.70
N ALA A 52 23.84 -3.45 -4.81
CA ALA A 52 24.79 -4.41 -5.36
C ALA A 52 25.10 -4.12 -6.85
N GLY A 53 24.08 -3.74 -7.62
CA GLY A 53 24.16 -3.28 -9.00
C GLY A 53 25.08 -2.05 -9.17
N LYS A 54 25.00 -1.06 -8.27
CA LYS A 54 25.86 0.15 -8.29
C LYS A 54 27.33 -0.19 -8.05
N ILE A 55 27.64 -1.22 -7.26
CA ILE A 55 29.01 -1.69 -7.03
C ILE A 55 29.56 -2.39 -8.28
N THR A 56 28.71 -3.11 -9.00
CA THR A 56 29.06 -3.81 -10.26
C THR A 56 29.06 -2.88 -11.50
N ASN A 57 28.29 -1.78 -11.48
CA ASN A 57 28.15 -0.84 -12.60
C ASN A 57 29.23 0.25 -12.71
N LYS A 58 30.33 0.18 -11.94
CA LYS A 58 31.48 1.09 -12.13
C LYS A 58 32.12 1.02 -13.54
N LYS A 59 31.64 0.18 -14.45
CA LYS A 59 32.14 0.01 -15.82
C LYS A 59 31.14 0.23 -16.97
N LYS A 60 29.86 0.56 -16.76
CA LYS A 60 28.96 0.89 -17.89
C LYS A 60 27.99 2.02 -17.57
N ASN A 61 28.04 3.06 -18.39
CA ASN A 61 27.08 4.16 -18.38
C ASN A 61 25.69 3.69 -18.83
N SER A 62 24.67 4.18 -18.11
CA SER A 62 23.27 4.40 -18.48
C SER A 62 22.42 3.22 -18.97
N SER A 63 21.66 2.64 -18.05
CA SER A 63 20.19 2.54 -18.11
C SER A 63 19.70 2.07 -16.74
N VAL A 64 18.71 2.77 -16.17
CA VAL A 64 18.09 2.42 -14.88
C VAL A 64 17.30 1.14 -15.12
N ALA A 65 17.76 0.01 -14.57
CA ALA A 65 17.12 -1.27 -14.76
C ALA A 65 15.83 -1.33 -13.93
N ASN A 66 14.71 -1.61 -14.56
CA ASN A 66 13.46 -1.89 -13.85
C ASN A 66 13.57 -3.25 -13.15
N ALA A 67 12.77 -3.48 -12.10
CA ALA A 67 12.58 -4.84 -11.61
C ALA A 67 12.11 -5.72 -12.80
N PRO A 68 12.70 -6.91 -13.03
CA PRO A 68 12.32 -7.72 -14.18
C PRO A 68 10.81 -8.03 -14.12
N ILE A 69 10.08 -7.83 -15.20
CA ILE A 69 8.62 -8.12 -15.33
C ILE A 69 8.28 -9.53 -14.82
N GLU A 70 9.20 -10.48 -15.02
CA GLU A 70 9.10 -11.85 -14.54
C GLU A 70 8.97 -11.96 -13.00
N GLN A 71 9.57 -11.03 -12.26
CA GLN A 71 9.51 -11.01 -10.80
C GLN A 71 8.17 -10.47 -10.29
N LEU A 72 7.62 -9.43 -10.93
CA LEU A 72 6.26 -8.94 -10.64
C LEU A 72 5.20 -10.00 -10.93
N ALA A 73 5.34 -10.72 -12.04
CA ALA A 73 4.44 -11.82 -12.40
C ALA A 73 4.53 -12.99 -11.39
N LYS A 74 5.73 -13.33 -10.91
CA LYS A 74 5.93 -14.37 -9.87
C LYS A 74 5.27 -13.99 -8.56
N GLU A 75 5.41 -12.73 -8.13
CA GLU A 75 4.73 -12.23 -6.93
C GLU A 75 3.21 -12.23 -7.09
N ALA A 76 2.70 -11.82 -8.26
CA ALA A 76 1.27 -11.88 -8.54
C ALA A 76 0.72 -13.30 -8.43
N ILE A 77 1.40 -14.28 -9.04
CA ILE A 77 1.03 -15.70 -8.93
C ILE A 77 1.10 -16.19 -7.48
N TYR A 78 2.12 -15.76 -6.73
CA TYR A 78 2.27 -16.16 -5.33
C TYR A 78 1.17 -15.57 -4.44
N VAL A 79 0.80 -14.31 -4.65
CA VAL A 79 -0.30 -13.65 -3.93
C VAL A 79 -1.64 -14.29 -4.26
N VAL A 80 -1.91 -14.59 -5.54
CA VAL A 80 -3.11 -15.35 -5.95
C VAL A 80 -3.16 -16.68 -5.20
N LYS A 81 -2.06 -17.45 -5.22
CA LYS A 81 -2.00 -18.76 -4.55
C LYS A 81 -2.22 -18.66 -3.04
N LEU A 82 -1.67 -17.63 -2.39
CA LEU A 82 -1.91 -17.40 -0.97
C LEU A 82 -3.36 -17.06 -0.65
N CYS A 83 -4.03 -16.33 -1.55
CA CYS A 83 -5.44 -16.01 -1.42
C CYS A 83 -6.32 -17.26 -1.66
N GLU A 84 -5.94 -18.13 -2.61
CA GLU A 84 -6.58 -19.42 -2.84
C GLU A 84 -6.42 -20.38 -1.65
N ASP A 85 -5.20 -20.56 -1.14
CA ASP A 85 -4.89 -21.37 0.04
C ASP A 85 -5.60 -20.84 1.30
N ALA A 86 -5.89 -19.54 1.32
CA ALA A 86 -6.65 -18.87 2.36
C ALA A 86 -8.17 -19.05 2.24
N GLY A 87 -8.67 -19.60 1.13
CA GLY A 87 -10.10 -19.75 0.87
C GLY A 87 -10.80 -18.45 0.46
N CYS A 88 -10.05 -17.42 0.05
CA CYS A 88 -10.57 -16.13 -0.40
C CYS A 88 -10.04 -15.82 -1.81
N PRO A 89 -10.63 -16.36 -2.89
CA PRO A 89 -10.19 -16.08 -4.24
C PRO A 89 -10.37 -14.59 -4.55
N MET A 90 -9.26 -13.88 -4.76
CA MET A 90 -9.20 -12.44 -5.05
C MET A 90 -8.69 -12.22 -6.48
N LYS A 91 -9.27 -11.28 -7.21
CA LYS A 91 -8.81 -10.87 -8.53
C LYS A 91 -7.56 -10.00 -8.39
N VAL A 92 -6.45 -10.43 -8.98
CA VAL A 92 -5.17 -9.72 -8.89
C VAL A 92 -4.87 -9.05 -10.23
N ALA A 93 -4.61 -7.74 -10.20
CA ALA A 93 -4.08 -6.98 -11.32
C ALA A 93 -2.69 -6.42 -10.99
N TRP A 94 -1.94 -5.99 -12.00
CA TRP A 94 -0.64 -5.35 -11.79
C TRP A 94 -0.42 -4.15 -12.72
N VAL A 95 0.49 -3.25 -12.31
CA VAL A 95 0.90 -2.06 -13.05
C VAL A 95 2.38 -2.20 -13.42
N GLU A 96 2.66 -2.20 -14.72
CA GLU A 96 4.01 -2.28 -15.27
C GLU A 96 4.62 -0.90 -15.50
N GLY A 97 5.89 -0.73 -15.18
CA GLY A 97 6.70 0.43 -15.57
C GLY A 97 7.18 1.31 -14.42
N ASP A 98 8.14 2.15 -14.77
CA ASP A 98 9.05 2.84 -13.85
C ASP A 98 9.10 4.35 -14.08
N ASP A 99 8.45 4.79 -15.17
CA ASP A 99 8.11 6.19 -15.42
C ASP A 99 6.59 6.29 -15.50
N VAL A 100 6.03 6.46 -14.31
CA VAL A 100 4.64 6.83 -14.19
C VAL A 100 4.45 8.30 -14.51
N THR A 101 5.45 9.16 -14.76
CA THR A 101 5.19 10.60 -14.96
C THR A 101 4.47 10.88 -16.27
N ASP A 102 5.00 10.42 -17.41
CA ASP A 102 4.32 10.56 -18.70
C ASP A 102 3.09 9.66 -18.80
N THR A 103 3.11 8.51 -18.12
CA THR A 103 1.97 7.60 -18.01
C THR A 103 0.87 8.20 -17.13
N ILE A 104 1.19 8.89 -16.04
CA ILE A 104 0.28 9.65 -15.17
C ILE A 104 -0.21 10.84 -15.96
N HIS A 105 0.64 11.65 -16.60
CA HIS A 105 0.19 12.80 -17.40
C HIS A 105 -0.72 12.38 -18.55
N ARG A 106 -0.38 11.29 -19.27
CA ARG A 106 -1.24 10.70 -20.30
C ARG A 106 -2.52 10.13 -19.71
N LEU A 107 -2.45 9.31 -18.67
CA LEU A 107 -3.62 8.71 -18.03
C LEU A 107 -4.50 9.75 -17.33
N VAL A 108 -3.95 10.85 -16.80
CA VAL A 108 -4.62 12.03 -16.25
C VAL A 108 -5.30 12.82 -17.36
N SER A 109 -4.62 13.06 -18.47
CA SER A 109 -5.18 13.73 -19.66
C SER A 109 -6.25 12.89 -20.38
N GLU A 110 -6.13 11.56 -20.32
CA GLU A 110 -7.12 10.57 -20.77
C GLU A 110 -8.17 10.26 -19.67
N GLY A 111 -8.08 10.95 -18.51
CA GLY A 111 -8.90 10.77 -17.32
C GLY A 111 -8.59 9.48 -16.59
N LEU A 112 -7.79 9.56 -15.52
CA LEU A 112 -7.15 8.42 -14.83
C LEU A 112 -8.19 7.34 -14.52
N LYS A 113 -8.23 6.35 -15.40
CA LYS A 113 -9.15 5.23 -15.40
C LYS A 113 -8.30 3.97 -15.30
N THR A 114 -7.69 3.81 -14.12
CA THR A 114 -7.24 2.54 -13.52
C THR A 114 -7.47 1.32 -14.40
N ALA A 115 -6.50 0.92 -15.22
CA ALA A 115 -6.63 -0.29 -16.04
C ALA A 115 -6.87 -1.52 -15.14
N ALA A 116 -6.15 -1.59 -14.00
CA ALA A 116 -6.33 -2.62 -12.97
C ALA A 116 -7.72 -2.58 -12.29
N PHE A 117 -8.15 -1.43 -11.75
CA PHE A 117 -9.44 -1.35 -11.06
C PHE A 117 -10.67 -1.28 -12.00
N LYS A 118 -10.48 -1.04 -13.30
CA LYS A 118 -11.54 -1.21 -14.31
C LYS A 118 -11.92 -2.68 -14.52
N GLU A 119 -10.98 -3.59 -14.26
CA GLU A 119 -11.18 -5.04 -14.40
C GLU A 119 -11.74 -5.69 -13.13
N ASP A 120 -12.24 -4.88 -12.17
CA ASP A 120 -12.79 -5.35 -10.90
C ASP A 120 -11.75 -6.11 -10.06
N ALA A 121 -10.49 -5.68 -10.11
CA ALA A 121 -9.40 -6.27 -9.34
C ALA A 121 -9.51 -5.95 -7.85
N ASP A 122 -9.38 -6.98 -7.02
CA ASP A 122 -9.37 -6.92 -5.55
C ASP A 122 -7.97 -6.59 -4.99
N ILE A 123 -6.90 -6.93 -5.73
CA ILE A 123 -5.51 -6.68 -5.38
C ILE A 123 -4.80 -6.04 -6.57
N VAL A 124 -4.01 -4.98 -6.33
CA VAL A 124 -3.21 -4.32 -7.37
C VAL A 124 -1.73 -4.31 -6.98
N ILE A 125 -0.89 -4.97 -7.78
CA ILE A 125 0.56 -5.04 -7.58
C ILE A 125 1.22 -4.00 -8.47
N CYS A 126 1.99 -3.09 -7.90
CA CYS A 126 2.67 -2.05 -8.67
C CYS A 126 4.17 -2.35 -8.81
N GLY A 127 4.77 -1.90 -9.92
CA GLY A 127 6.22 -1.77 -10.09
C GLY A 127 6.79 -0.63 -9.23
N ARG A 128 7.62 0.25 -9.80
CA ARG A 128 8.17 1.40 -9.05
C ARG A 128 7.14 2.54 -8.97
N VAL A 129 6.40 2.58 -7.87
CA VAL A 129 5.50 3.69 -7.52
C VAL A 129 5.94 4.30 -6.19
N ALA A 130 5.64 5.58 -5.98
CA ALA A 130 5.80 6.16 -4.65
C ALA A 130 4.87 5.44 -3.66
N ASP A 131 5.33 5.22 -2.45
CA ASP A 131 4.68 4.37 -1.44
C ASP A 131 3.22 4.79 -1.15
N ALA A 132 2.95 6.10 -1.09
CA ALA A 132 1.59 6.63 -0.91
C ALA A 132 0.72 6.62 -2.18
N ALA A 133 1.30 6.44 -3.38
CA ALA A 133 0.58 6.55 -4.64
C ALA A 133 -0.52 5.49 -4.84
N PRO A 134 -0.35 4.20 -4.45
CA PRO A 134 -1.43 3.21 -4.45
C PRO A 134 -2.66 3.65 -3.64
N ALA A 135 -2.46 4.21 -2.44
CA ALA A 135 -3.56 4.69 -1.61
C ALA A 135 -4.32 5.85 -2.26
N ILE A 136 -3.58 6.81 -2.83
CA ILE A 136 -4.16 7.94 -3.58
C ILE A 136 -4.93 7.44 -4.81
N GLY A 137 -4.35 6.51 -5.57
CA GLY A 137 -4.96 5.95 -6.77
C GLY A 137 -6.25 5.18 -6.46
N ALA A 138 -6.25 4.37 -5.41
CA ALA A 138 -7.42 3.64 -4.94
C ALA A 138 -8.54 4.61 -4.50
N ALA A 139 -8.21 5.63 -3.71
CA ALA A 139 -9.18 6.64 -3.26
C ALA A 139 -9.75 7.46 -4.42
N ALA A 140 -8.88 7.91 -5.33
CA ALA A 140 -9.29 8.68 -6.50
C ALA A 140 -10.21 7.87 -7.41
N TRP A 141 -9.92 6.58 -7.63
CA TRP A 141 -10.80 5.69 -8.39
C TRP A 141 -12.16 5.49 -7.72
N TRP A 142 -12.16 5.14 -6.43
CA TRP A 142 -13.37 4.82 -5.69
C TRP A 142 -14.33 6.01 -5.64
N HIS A 143 -13.80 7.19 -5.35
CA HIS A 143 -14.57 8.44 -5.22
C HIS A 143 -14.68 9.25 -6.51
N LYS A 144 -14.09 8.77 -7.62
CA LYS A 144 -14.04 9.45 -8.92
C LYS A 144 -13.43 10.85 -8.83
N TRP A 145 -12.34 11.00 -8.08
CA TRP A 145 -11.61 12.26 -7.99
C TRP A 145 -10.83 12.53 -9.26
N THR A 146 -10.67 13.81 -9.57
CA THR A 146 -9.77 14.27 -10.64
C THR A 146 -8.50 14.87 -10.01
N PRO A 147 -7.40 14.96 -10.76
CA PRO A 147 -6.13 15.50 -10.26
C PRO A 147 -6.20 16.96 -9.78
N GLU A 148 -7.24 17.70 -10.20
CA GLU A 148 -7.48 19.09 -9.81
C GLU A 148 -8.23 19.21 -8.46
N MET A 149 -8.65 18.08 -7.84
CA MET A 149 -9.34 18.09 -6.55
C MET A 149 -8.36 18.20 -5.38
N PHE A 150 -7.67 19.34 -5.30
CA PHE A 150 -6.61 19.62 -4.33
C PHE A 150 -7.07 19.65 -2.86
N ASP A 151 -8.38 19.73 -2.58
CA ASP A 151 -8.88 19.63 -1.20
C ASP A 151 -8.91 18.19 -0.68
N LYS A 152 -8.91 17.19 -1.59
CA LYS A 152 -9.17 15.79 -1.27
C LYS A 152 -7.91 14.93 -1.33
N LEU A 153 -7.10 15.17 -2.35
CA LEU A 153 -5.85 14.43 -2.61
C LEU A 153 -4.84 14.50 -1.45
N PRO A 154 -4.66 15.64 -0.74
CA PRO A 154 -3.70 15.72 0.36
C PRO A 154 -4.02 14.77 1.51
N GLY A 155 -5.31 14.58 1.83
CA GLY A 155 -5.72 13.64 2.86
C GLY A 155 -5.34 12.20 2.51
N ALA A 156 -5.58 11.81 1.25
CA ALA A 156 -5.17 10.50 0.74
C ALA A 156 -3.65 10.32 0.66
N LEU A 157 -2.89 11.39 0.38
CA LEU A 157 -1.43 11.38 0.41
C LEU A 157 -0.91 11.15 1.83
N VAL A 158 -1.40 11.95 2.80
CA VAL A 158 -0.97 11.85 4.20
C VAL A 158 -1.31 10.49 4.79
N ILE A 159 -2.54 10.00 4.58
CA ILE A 159 -2.91 8.69 5.11
C ILE A 159 -2.17 7.56 4.38
N GLY A 160 -1.90 7.70 3.07
CA GLY A 160 -1.07 6.79 2.30
C GLY A 160 0.32 6.67 2.91
N HIS A 161 0.93 7.80 3.23
CA HIS A 161 2.22 7.86 3.92
C HIS A 161 2.19 7.24 5.33
N LEU A 162 1.08 7.35 6.04
CA LEU A 162 0.95 6.74 7.36
C LEU A 162 0.76 5.22 7.31
N ILE A 163 0.03 4.70 6.34
CA ILE A 163 -0.21 3.27 6.24
C ILE A 163 0.93 2.53 5.54
N GLU A 164 1.82 3.24 4.85
CA GLU A 164 3.02 2.65 4.29
C GLU A 164 4.00 2.24 5.40
N CYS A 165 4.93 1.33 5.07
CA CYS A 165 5.90 0.76 6.00
C CYS A 165 5.31 -0.19 7.07
N SER A 166 4.41 -1.11 6.69
CA SER A 166 3.97 -2.24 7.51
C SER A 166 3.28 -1.82 8.82
N SER A 167 3.53 -2.54 9.91
CA SER A 167 2.95 -2.36 11.24
C SER A 167 3.51 -1.14 12.01
N SER A 168 4.25 -0.24 11.34
CA SER A 168 4.95 0.88 11.97
C SER A 168 4.02 1.78 12.78
N VAL A 169 2.96 2.30 12.17
CA VAL A 169 1.93 3.12 12.85
C VAL A 169 1.09 2.35 13.87
N CYS A 170 1.05 1.03 13.73
CA CYS A 170 0.38 0.11 14.65
C CYS A 170 1.23 -0.22 15.89
N GLY A 171 2.38 0.43 16.07
CA GLY A 171 3.25 0.26 17.23
C GLY A 171 4.62 -0.33 16.92
N GLY A 172 4.87 -0.76 15.67
CA GLY A 172 6.16 -1.30 15.24
C GLY A 172 7.31 -0.29 15.32
N TYR A 173 7.02 1.00 15.08
CA TYR A 173 8.01 2.09 15.14
C TYR A 173 7.81 3.01 16.37
N TYR A 174 7.11 2.52 17.40
CA TYR A 174 6.74 3.33 18.54
C TYR A 174 7.89 3.47 19.57
N SER A 175 8.42 4.68 19.73
CA SER A 175 9.56 4.93 20.64
C SER A 175 9.24 4.68 22.12
N ALA A 176 7.97 4.74 22.53
CA ALA A 176 7.55 4.34 23.87
C ALA A 176 7.20 2.84 23.94
N PHE A 177 8.00 2.00 23.28
CA PHE A 177 7.84 0.54 23.22
C PHE A 177 7.68 -0.12 24.60
N LYS A 178 8.29 0.44 25.65
CA LYS A 178 8.13 -0.06 27.04
C LYS A 178 6.68 -0.04 27.50
N ASP A 179 5.90 0.95 27.08
CA ASP A 179 4.49 1.01 27.43
C ASP A 179 3.69 -0.03 26.64
N LEU A 180 4.05 -0.27 25.37
CA LEU A 180 3.48 -1.37 24.59
C LEU A 180 3.83 -2.74 25.22
N LEU A 181 5.06 -2.93 25.68
CA LEU A 181 5.50 -4.16 26.38
C LEU A 181 4.66 -4.42 27.63
N LYS A 182 4.40 -3.41 28.46
CA LYS A 182 3.59 -3.54 29.69
C LYS A 182 2.17 -4.03 29.40
N THR A 183 1.60 -3.66 28.26
CA THR A 183 0.25 -4.12 27.86
C THR A 183 0.22 -5.56 27.38
N GLY A 184 1.38 -6.18 27.12
CA GLY A 184 1.47 -7.50 26.48
C GLY A 184 1.18 -7.49 24.97
N LYS A 185 0.77 -6.35 24.40
CA LYS A 185 0.33 -6.23 23.00
C LYS A 185 1.47 -5.91 22.02
N HIS A 186 2.61 -6.57 22.16
CA HIS A 186 3.79 -6.34 21.31
C HIS A 186 4.17 -7.55 20.45
N LEU A 187 3.48 -8.68 20.61
CA LEU A 187 3.88 -9.94 19.99
C LEU A 187 3.24 -10.14 18.61
N ASN A 188 1.94 -9.83 18.48
CA ASN A 188 1.20 -10.00 17.22
C ASN A 188 0.69 -8.66 16.66
N VAL A 189 1.60 -7.70 16.44
CA VAL A 189 1.23 -6.34 16.00
C VAL A 189 0.50 -6.40 14.65
N GLY A 190 -0.68 -5.78 14.60
CA GLY A 190 -1.52 -5.72 13.42
C GLY A 190 -1.02 -4.79 12.32
N PHE A 191 -1.65 -4.88 11.16
CA PHE A 191 -1.41 -3.97 10.04
C PHE A 191 -2.43 -2.81 10.01
N PRO A 192 -2.04 -1.64 9.47
CA PRO A 192 -2.93 -0.50 9.40
C PRO A 192 -3.98 -0.63 8.29
N ILE A 193 -5.14 -0.03 8.53
CA ILE A 193 -6.25 0.08 7.59
C ILE A 193 -6.72 1.53 7.58
N ALA A 194 -6.56 2.20 6.44
CA ALA A 194 -7.04 3.55 6.20
C ALA A 194 -8.47 3.55 5.69
N HIS A 195 -9.31 4.39 6.27
CA HIS A 195 -10.65 4.68 5.77
C HIS A 195 -10.62 6.09 5.17
N ILE A 196 -10.77 6.19 3.85
CA ILE A 196 -10.69 7.47 3.13
C ILE A 196 -12.09 7.81 2.62
N ASP A 197 -12.66 8.90 3.12
CA ASP A 197 -13.99 9.36 2.71
C ASP A 197 -13.95 10.16 1.39
N SER A 198 -15.12 10.55 0.88
CA SER A 198 -15.20 11.26 -0.41
C SER A 198 -14.72 12.71 -0.40
N LYS A 199 -14.47 13.27 0.80
CA LYS A 199 -13.93 14.61 1.03
C LYS A 199 -12.41 14.58 1.23
N GLY A 200 -11.81 13.41 1.43
CA GLY A 200 -10.40 13.25 1.79
C GLY A 200 -10.16 13.21 3.30
N GLU A 201 -11.22 13.19 4.12
CA GLU A 201 -11.10 12.93 5.55
C GLU A 201 -10.76 11.45 5.76
N CYS A 202 -9.81 11.20 6.67
CA CYS A 202 -9.22 9.89 6.85
C CYS A 202 -9.36 9.42 8.29
N ILE A 203 -9.70 8.14 8.47
CA ILE A 203 -9.66 7.46 9.77
C ILE A 203 -8.64 6.33 9.67
N LEU A 204 -7.66 6.32 10.57
CA LEU A 204 -6.68 5.25 10.68
C LEU A 204 -7.14 4.23 11.70
N THR A 205 -7.22 2.97 11.28
CA THR A 205 -7.52 1.83 12.14
C THR A 205 -6.48 0.73 11.92
N LYS A 206 -6.60 -0.37 12.67
CA LYS A 206 -5.75 -1.54 12.52
C LYS A 206 -6.59 -2.79 12.42
N GLU A 207 -6.01 -3.82 11.83
CA GLU A 207 -6.55 -5.18 11.77
C GLU A 207 -7.14 -5.62 13.12
N LYS A 208 -8.38 -6.13 13.11
CA LYS A 208 -9.01 -6.68 14.31
C LYS A 208 -8.27 -7.91 14.83
N SER A 209 -8.48 -8.21 16.12
CA SER A 209 -7.93 -9.41 16.78
C SER A 209 -6.40 -9.53 16.75
N THR A 210 -5.71 -8.43 16.49
CA THR A 210 -4.26 -8.30 16.59
C THR A 210 -3.85 -7.42 17.75
N ASP A 211 -2.57 -7.49 18.12
CA ASP A 211 -1.93 -6.61 19.09
C ASP A 211 -1.55 -5.26 18.44
N GLY A 212 -0.67 -4.50 19.10
CA GLY A 212 -0.29 -3.16 18.69
C GLY A 212 -1.21 -2.08 19.25
N CYS A 213 -0.95 -0.85 18.83
CA CYS A 213 -1.71 0.33 19.20
C CYS A 213 -1.75 1.35 18.06
N ILE A 214 -2.84 2.11 17.98
CA ILE A 214 -2.90 3.34 17.20
C ILE A 214 -3.11 4.48 18.19
N THR A 215 -2.08 5.30 18.33
CA THR A 215 -2.06 6.47 19.21
C THR A 215 -1.30 7.58 18.51
N VAL A 216 -1.45 8.83 18.96
CA VAL A 216 -0.62 9.93 18.46
C VAL A 216 0.87 9.58 18.59
N GLY A 217 1.26 8.95 19.69
CA GLY A 217 2.65 8.53 19.91
C GLY A 217 3.16 7.49 18.92
N SER A 218 2.31 6.55 18.47
CA SER A 218 2.71 5.52 17.48
C SER A 218 2.67 6.04 16.04
N VAL A 219 1.83 7.05 15.76
CA VAL A 219 1.65 7.64 14.43
C VAL A 219 2.69 8.71 14.14
N THR A 220 3.06 9.54 15.13
CA THR A 220 4.00 10.66 14.93
C THR A 220 5.34 10.26 14.32
N PRO A 221 6.01 9.17 14.74
CA PRO A 221 7.28 8.76 14.15
C PRO A 221 7.18 8.44 12.66
N GLN A 222 6.07 7.81 12.22
CA GLN A 222 5.84 7.56 10.79
C GLN A 222 5.53 8.86 10.06
N PHE A 223 4.69 9.74 10.64
CA PHE A 223 4.26 10.99 10.01
C PHE A 223 5.40 11.94 9.63
N VAL A 224 6.53 11.85 10.33
CA VAL A 224 7.70 12.73 10.12
C VAL A 224 8.87 12.02 9.42
N ALA A 225 8.71 10.75 9.04
CA ALA A 225 9.75 9.94 8.40
C ALA A 225 9.96 10.37 6.94
#